data_AF-A0A380DV49-F1
#
_entry.id   AF-A0A380DV49-F1
#
_cell.length_a   1.000
_cell.length_b   1.000
_cell.length_c   1.000
_cell.angle_alpha   90.00
_cell.angle_beta   90.00
_cell.angle_gamma   90.00
#
_symmetry.space_group_name_H-M   'P 1'
#
loop_
_entity.id
_entity.type
_entity.pdbx_description
1 polymer ?
#
loop_
_entity_poly.entity_id
_entity_poly.type
_entity_poly.pdbx_seq_one_letter_code
_entity_poly.pdbx_strand_id
1 'polypeptide(L)'
;MTHDLLFHDMFLNDASKKDFKVEFENEALSNEFINKNIDIYAGSYSYECHGGETNKTQCSYGGVTLSDNNKYDDYKNIPCNLWIDGHQTEIELTAVKTKKKIVTIQELDVQLRNYLSEKYKLYEKGGDIVKGYVKYHNDDEKNVEYDFYNLNGEYGHEVLKMYADNKTINSDKLHLDIYLFKS
;
A
#
# COMPACT_ATOMS: atom_id res chain seq x y z
N MET A 1 -14.44 -15.93 -14.14
CA MET A 1 -13.08 -15.47 -14.54
C MET A 1 -12.18 -15.56 -13.31
N THR A 2 -10.88 -15.29 -13.41
CA THR A 2 -9.99 -15.30 -12.25
C THR A 2 -10.11 -13.98 -11.47
N HIS A 3 -9.76 -14.01 -10.18
CA HIS A 3 -9.73 -12.82 -9.32
C HIS A 3 -8.37 -12.10 -9.40
N ASP A 4 -7.71 -12.14 -10.55
CA ASP A 4 -6.38 -11.58 -10.78
C ASP A 4 -6.26 -10.85 -12.13
N LEU A 5 -5.18 -10.07 -12.26
CA LEU A 5 -4.72 -9.46 -13.50
C LEU A 5 -3.27 -9.83 -13.73
N LEU A 6 -2.95 -10.37 -14.92
CA LEU A 6 -1.60 -10.71 -15.31
C LEU A 6 -1.08 -9.74 -16.37
N PHE A 7 0.04 -9.08 -16.07
CA PHE A 7 0.73 -8.15 -16.93
C PHE A 7 2.00 -8.79 -17.46
N HIS A 8 1.98 -9.14 -18.74
CA HIS A 8 3.15 -9.69 -19.42
C HIS A 8 4.17 -8.60 -19.74
N ASP A 9 5.45 -8.96 -19.65
CA ASP A 9 6.60 -8.10 -20.01
C ASP A 9 6.58 -6.72 -19.30
N MET A 10 6.03 -6.67 -18.09
CA MET A 10 5.92 -5.43 -17.30
C MET A 10 7.30 -4.91 -16.84
N PHE A 11 8.26 -5.81 -16.65
CA PHE A 11 9.60 -5.47 -16.20
C PHE A 11 10.57 -5.40 -17.38
N LEU A 12 10.71 -4.20 -17.95
CA LEU A 12 11.69 -3.96 -19.01
C LEU A 12 13.11 -3.95 -18.43
N ASN A 13 14.01 -4.69 -19.06
CA ASN A 13 15.44 -4.76 -18.71
C ASN A 13 15.77 -5.41 -17.36
N ASP A 14 14.85 -6.20 -16.77
CA ASP A 14 15.16 -7.07 -15.63
C ASP A 14 15.22 -8.53 -16.09
N ALA A 15 16.37 -9.20 -15.95
CA ALA A 15 16.51 -10.59 -16.39
C ALA A 15 15.82 -11.59 -15.44
N SER A 16 15.57 -11.18 -14.19
CA SER A 16 15.00 -11.98 -13.11
C SER A 16 13.49 -11.86 -12.99
N LYS A 17 12.89 -10.82 -13.60
CA LYS A 17 11.47 -10.52 -13.55
C LYS A 17 10.97 -10.21 -14.96
N LYS A 18 9.82 -10.74 -15.32
CA LYS A 18 9.20 -10.57 -16.63
C LYS A 18 7.75 -10.14 -16.47
N ASP A 19 6.99 -10.95 -15.74
CA ASP A 19 5.56 -10.76 -15.56
C ASP A 19 5.26 -10.19 -14.17
N PHE A 20 4.14 -9.46 -14.08
CA PHE A 20 3.57 -9.00 -12.82
C PHE A 20 2.13 -9.48 -12.71
N LYS A 21 1.76 -10.04 -11.56
CA LYS A 21 0.39 -10.47 -11.28
C LYS A 21 -0.16 -9.67 -10.10
N VAL A 22 -1.37 -9.16 -10.24
CA VAL A 22 -2.13 -8.55 -9.15
C VAL A 22 -3.28 -9.46 -8.78
N GLU A 23 -3.35 -9.87 -7.52
CA GLU A 23 -4.45 -10.66 -6.98
C GLU A 23 -5.42 -9.77 -6.19
N PHE A 24 -6.71 -9.99 -6.39
CA PHE A 24 -7.80 -9.31 -5.69
C PHE A 24 -8.55 -10.31 -4.80
N GLU A 25 -9.30 -9.79 -3.83
CA GLU A 25 -10.12 -10.58 -2.92
C GLU A 25 -11.21 -11.37 -3.67
N ASN A 26 -11.71 -10.84 -4.79
CA ASN A 26 -12.78 -11.46 -5.56
C ASN A 26 -12.77 -11.02 -7.04
N GLU A 27 -13.52 -11.76 -7.86
CA GLU A 27 -13.67 -11.52 -9.30
C GLU A 27 -14.36 -10.19 -9.63
N ALA A 28 -15.25 -9.69 -8.76
CA ALA A 28 -15.93 -8.42 -9.02
C ALA A 28 -14.93 -7.27 -9.06
N LEU A 29 -13.95 -7.25 -8.14
CA LEU A 29 -12.88 -6.25 -8.10
C LEU A 29 -11.97 -6.33 -9.32
N SER A 30 -11.50 -7.52 -9.72
CA SER A 30 -10.62 -7.64 -10.90
C SER A 30 -11.32 -7.15 -12.18
N ASN A 31 -12.61 -7.45 -12.32
CA ASN A 31 -13.42 -7.05 -13.46
C ASN A 31 -13.57 -5.52 -13.62
N GLU A 32 -13.40 -4.72 -12.56
CA GLU A 32 -13.43 -3.25 -12.65
C GLU A 32 -12.27 -2.68 -13.49
N PHE A 33 -11.16 -3.43 -13.58
CA PHE A 33 -9.90 -2.96 -14.16
C PHE A 33 -9.54 -3.62 -15.49
N ILE A 34 -10.22 -4.72 -15.87
CA ILE A 34 -9.98 -5.41 -17.14
C ILE A 34 -10.21 -4.45 -18.31
N ASN A 35 -9.25 -4.40 -19.25
CA ASN A 35 -9.27 -3.54 -20.44
C ASN A 35 -9.38 -2.04 -20.12
N LYS A 36 -8.88 -1.60 -18.96
CA LYS A 36 -8.82 -0.17 -18.59
C LYS A 36 -7.37 0.31 -18.53
N ASN A 37 -7.18 1.62 -18.69
CA ASN A 37 -5.93 2.26 -18.31
C ASN A 37 -5.87 2.34 -16.79
N ILE A 38 -4.82 1.77 -16.21
CA ILE A 38 -4.64 1.67 -14.77
C ILE A 38 -3.25 2.09 -14.33
N ASP A 39 -3.14 2.54 -13.08
CA ASP A 39 -1.90 2.74 -12.38
C ASP A 39 -1.79 1.71 -11.25
N ILE A 40 -0.57 1.19 -11.04
CA ILE A 40 -0.27 0.21 -9.99
C ILE A 40 0.76 0.80 -9.03
N TYR A 41 0.47 0.73 -7.72
CA TYR A 41 1.44 0.98 -6.65
C TYR A 41 1.21 -0.06 -5.54
N ALA A 42 2.14 -1.00 -5.41
CA ALA A 42 1.98 -2.12 -4.50
C ALA A 42 3.31 -2.63 -3.93
N GLY A 43 3.24 -3.19 -2.72
CA GLY A 43 4.25 -4.12 -2.22
C GLY A 43 4.16 -5.43 -2.99
N SER A 44 5.30 -5.95 -3.45
CA SER A 44 5.36 -7.17 -4.26
C SER A 44 6.14 -8.30 -3.58
N TYR A 45 5.79 -9.54 -3.91
CA TYR A 45 6.49 -10.75 -3.49
C TYR A 45 6.79 -11.68 -4.67
N SER A 46 7.81 -12.54 -4.50
CA SER A 46 8.20 -13.54 -5.52
C SER A 46 7.96 -14.98 -5.05
N TYR A 47 8.20 -15.25 -3.77
CA TYR A 47 7.99 -16.58 -3.18
C TYR A 47 6.51 -16.93 -3.16
N GLU A 48 6.15 -18.14 -3.59
CA GLU A 48 4.75 -18.59 -3.80
C GLU A 48 3.94 -17.76 -4.81
N CYS A 49 4.62 -17.05 -5.71
CA CYS A 49 3.97 -16.37 -6.84
C CYS A 49 3.82 -17.31 -8.04
N HIS A 50 2.58 -17.59 -8.44
CA HIS A 50 2.23 -18.51 -9.54
C HIS A 50 1.38 -17.81 -10.60
N GLY A 51 1.47 -18.22 -11.87
CA GLY A 51 0.51 -17.85 -12.94
C GLY A 51 1.08 -17.14 -14.18
N GLY A 52 2.30 -16.59 -14.11
CA GLY A 52 3.01 -16.04 -15.27
C GLY A 52 4.21 -16.90 -15.69
N GLU A 53 5.23 -16.28 -16.27
CA GLU A 53 6.51 -16.91 -16.59
C GLU A 53 7.14 -17.57 -15.34
N THR A 54 7.48 -18.85 -15.47
CA THR A 54 8.06 -19.67 -14.41
C THR A 54 9.32 -19.02 -13.83
N ASN A 55 9.34 -18.86 -12.50
CA ASN A 55 10.43 -18.21 -11.74
C ASN A 55 10.73 -16.75 -12.11
N LYS A 56 9.90 -16.10 -12.93
CA LYS A 56 10.08 -14.71 -13.39
C LYS A 56 8.83 -13.86 -13.21
N THR A 57 7.90 -14.30 -12.38
CA THR A 57 6.69 -13.53 -12.05
C THR A 57 6.84 -12.90 -10.67
N GLN A 58 6.44 -11.63 -10.55
CA GLN A 58 6.21 -10.97 -9.26
C GLN A 58 4.71 -10.87 -9.01
N CYS A 59 4.28 -11.05 -7.77
CA CYS A 59 2.90 -10.96 -7.38
C CYS A 59 2.69 -9.81 -6.40
N SER A 60 1.46 -9.30 -6.34
CA SER A 60 1.01 -8.35 -5.33
C SER A 60 -0.48 -8.57 -5.06
N TYR A 61 -0.99 -7.94 -4.00
CA TYR A 61 -2.42 -7.88 -3.73
C TYR A 61 -2.93 -6.45 -3.91
N GLY A 62 -3.97 -6.25 -4.71
CA GLY A 62 -4.54 -4.93 -4.97
C GLY A 62 -3.50 -3.89 -5.42
N GLY A 63 -3.62 -2.65 -4.92
CA GLY A 63 -2.72 -1.56 -5.30
C GLY A 63 -3.04 -0.93 -6.66
N VAL A 64 -4.24 -1.13 -7.19
CA VAL A 64 -4.67 -0.72 -8.53
C VAL A 64 -5.69 0.40 -8.47
N THR A 65 -5.52 1.39 -9.34
CA THR A 65 -6.46 2.50 -9.57
C THR A 65 -6.64 2.74 -11.06
N LEU A 66 -7.80 3.27 -11.46
CA LEU A 66 -7.99 3.78 -12.82
C LEU A 66 -7.09 4.99 -13.08
N SER A 67 -6.43 5.05 -14.23
CA SER A 67 -5.55 6.17 -14.59
C SER A 67 -6.32 7.39 -15.11
N ASP A 68 -7.41 7.15 -15.83
CA ASP A 68 -8.14 8.21 -16.56
C ASP A 68 -8.72 9.24 -15.57
N ASN A 69 -8.38 10.51 -15.76
CA ASN A 69 -8.80 11.65 -14.93
C ASN A 69 -8.42 11.59 -13.43
N ASN A 70 -7.58 10.62 -13.03
CA ASN A 70 -7.24 10.35 -11.64
C ASN A 70 -5.96 11.03 -11.15
N LYS A 71 -5.29 11.85 -11.98
CA LYS A 71 -4.01 12.48 -11.63
C LYS A 71 -4.14 13.97 -11.31
N TYR A 72 -3.38 14.43 -10.32
CA TYR A 72 -2.98 15.82 -10.14
C TYR A 72 -1.73 16.12 -10.98
N ASP A 73 -1.52 17.39 -11.32
CA ASP A 73 -0.33 17.83 -12.06
C ASP A 73 0.95 17.59 -11.22
N ASP A 74 0.89 17.99 -9.95
CA ASP A 74 1.97 17.84 -8.97
C ASP A 74 1.63 16.87 -7.84
N TYR A 75 2.66 16.48 -7.08
CA TYR A 75 2.47 15.67 -5.89
C TYR A 75 1.67 16.43 -4.84
N LYS A 76 0.63 15.77 -4.33
CA LYS A 76 -0.09 16.18 -3.14
C LYS A 76 0.54 15.49 -1.93
N ASN A 77 1.07 16.27 -1.00
CA ASN A 77 1.47 15.78 0.31
C ASN A 77 0.22 15.51 1.14
N ILE A 78 0.17 14.35 1.79
CA ILE A 78 -0.91 13.99 2.70
C ILE A 78 -0.50 14.41 4.12
N PRO A 79 -1.25 15.31 4.78
CA PRO A 79 -0.95 15.69 6.15
C PRO A 79 -0.94 14.47 7.08
N CYS A 80 0.08 14.39 7.92
CA CYS A 80 0.22 13.35 8.92
C CYS A 80 0.39 13.99 10.29
N ASN A 81 -0.36 13.50 11.27
CA ASN A 81 -0.16 13.82 12.67
C ASN A 81 0.42 12.59 13.37
N LEU A 82 1.56 12.75 14.03
CA LEU A 82 2.25 11.66 14.71
C LEU A 82 2.24 11.89 16.22
N TRP A 83 1.87 10.86 16.98
CA TRP A 83 1.98 10.82 18.43
C TRP A 83 2.86 9.66 18.87
N ILE A 84 3.79 9.94 19.78
CA ILE A 84 4.62 8.93 20.44
C ILE A 84 4.35 9.04 21.94
N ASP A 85 3.83 7.98 22.55
CA ASP A 85 3.42 7.95 23.96
C ASP A 85 2.49 9.11 24.35
N GLY A 86 1.59 9.49 23.44
CA GLY A 86 0.63 10.59 23.62
C GLY A 86 1.19 11.99 23.34
N HIS A 87 2.48 12.13 23.04
CA HIS A 87 3.11 13.41 22.71
C HIS A 87 3.14 13.61 21.19
N GLN A 88 2.56 14.72 20.73
CA GLN A 88 2.62 15.10 19.32
C GLN A 88 4.08 15.35 18.91
N THR A 89 4.49 14.70 17.83
CA THR A 89 5.85 14.72 17.28
C THR A 89 5.80 15.17 15.83
N GLU A 90 6.81 15.90 15.39
CA GLU A 90 6.91 16.34 13.99
C GLU A 90 7.16 15.15 13.06
N ILE A 91 6.51 15.19 11.89
CA ILE A 91 6.70 14.25 10.79
C ILE A 91 6.92 15.05 9.50
N GLU A 92 7.82 14.58 8.65
CA GLU A 92 8.15 15.26 7.40
C GLU A 92 6.91 15.34 6.50
N LEU A 93 6.62 16.53 5.97
CA LEU A 93 5.47 16.75 5.07
C LEU A 93 5.47 15.85 3.83
N THR A 94 6.64 15.35 3.44
CA THR A 94 6.83 14.47 2.28
C THR A 94 6.80 12.99 2.63
N ALA A 95 6.55 12.61 3.90
CA ALA A 95 6.52 11.22 4.34
C ALA A 95 5.47 10.40 3.59
N VAL A 96 4.32 11.01 3.29
CA VAL A 96 3.26 10.40 2.49
C VAL A 96 2.78 11.39 1.43
N LYS A 97 2.84 10.99 0.17
CA LYS A 97 2.39 11.81 -0.96
C LYS A 97 1.80 10.96 -2.07
N THR A 98 0.97 11.59 -2.91
CA THR A 98 0.44 10.92 -4.10
C THR A 98 0.17 11.93 -5.20
N LYS A 99 0.17 11.45 -6.44
CA LYS A 99 -0.38 12.20 -7.59
C LYS A 99 -1.84 11.82 -7.86
N LYS A 100 -2.44 10.90 -7.09
CA LYS A 100 -3.76 10.35 -7.39
C LYS A 100 -4.89 11.03 -6.62
N LYS A 101 -6.03 11.29 -7.26
CA LYS A 101 -7.26 11.79 -6.63
C LYS A 101 -7.95 10.67 -5.84
N ILE A 102 -8.10 9.50 -6.45
CA ILE A 102 -8.50 8.25 -5.82
C ILE A 102 -7.24 7.40 -5.69
N VAL A 103 -6.81 7.16 -4.46
CA VAL A 103 -5.55 6.47 -4.13
C VAL A 103 -5.84 5.21 -3.35
N THR A 104 -5.03 4.16 -3.50
CA THR A 104 -5.17 2.97 -2.65
C THR A 104 -4.64 3.26 -1.24
N ILE A 105 -5.24 2.64 -0.22
CA ILE A 105 -4.69 2.69 1.14
C ILE A 105 -3.27 2.11 1.15
N GLN A 106 -3.01 1.07 0.35
CA GLN A 106 -1.69 0.45 0.21
C GLN A 106 -0.61 1.44 -0.24
N GLU A 107 -0.87 2.31 -1.22
CA GLU A 107 0.11 3.31 -1.67
C GLU A 107 0.54 4.25 -0.54
N LEU A 108 -0.41 4.63 0.31
CA LEU A 108 -0.16 5.52 1.45
C LEU A 108 0.52 4.77 2.60
N ASP A 109 0.05 3.57 2.93
CA ASP A 109 0.56 2.76 4.03
C ASP A 109 2.00 2.30 3.80
N VAL A 110 2.34 1.88 2.58
CA VAL A 110 3.72 1.48 2.24
C VAL A 110 4.70 2.65 2.40
N GLN A 111 4.32 3.85 1.94
CA GLN A 111 5.15 5.05 2.14
C GLN A 111 5.33 5.38 3.62
N LEU A 112 4.23 5.34 4.39
CA LEU A 112 4.25 5.59 5.82
C LEU A 112 5.12 4.57 6.56
N ARG A 113 4.90 3.27 6.35
CA ARG A 113 5.66 2.21 7.02
C ARG A 113 7.14 2.26 6.68
N ASN A 114 7.51 2.62 5.46
CA ASN A 114 8.91 2.85 5.09
C ASN A 114 9.49 4.02 5.90
N TYR A 115 8.82 5.17 5.94
CA TYR A 115 9.25 6.32 6.73
C TYR A 115 9.42 5.97 8.22
N LEU A 116 8.42 5.30 8.81
CA LEU A 116 8.45 4.91 10.22
C LEU A 116 9.54 3.86 10.51
N SER A 117 9.81 2.95 9.58
CA SER A 117 10.90 1.98 9.72
C SER A 117 12.26 2.66 9.71
N GLU A 118 12.49 3.61 8.80
CA GLU A 118 13.75 4.35 8.70
C GLU A 118 13.99 5.26 9.92
N LYS A 119 12.96 5.96 10.40
CA LYS A 119 13.09 6.95 11.47
C LYS A 119 12.99 6.37 12.88
N TYR A 120 12.13 5.37 13.06
CA TYR A 120 11.77 4.83 14.37
C TYR A 120 12.01 3.32 14.50
N LYS A 121 12.66 2.70 13.51
CA LYS A 121 13.00 1.27 13.55
C LYS A 121 11.80 0.38 13.81
N LEU A 122 10.65 0.73 13.22
CA LEU A 122 9.34 0.13 13.48
C LEU A 122 9.36 -1.41 13.47
N TYR A 123 10.16 -2.01 12.58
CA TYR A 123 10.29 -3.47 12.42
C TYR A 123 11.67 -4.03 12.73
N GLU A 124 12.62 -3.23 13.24
CA GLU A 124 13.97 -3.71 13.51
C GLU A 124 14.15 -4.23 14.93
N LYS A 125 15.00 -5.24 15.09
CA LYS A 125 15.43 -5.70 16.41
C LYS A 125 16.19 -4.58 17.13
N GLY A 126 15.67 -4.15 18.28
CA GLY A 126 16.23 -3.04 19.06
C GLY A 126 15.56 -1.68 18.78
N GLY A 127 14.51 -1.64 17.97
CA GLY A 127 13.54 -0.54 18.00
C GLY A 127 12.81 -0.48 19.35
N ASP A 128 12.47 0.73 19.77
CA ASP A 128 11.80 1.04 21.03
C ASP A 128 10.28 1.09 20.90
N ILE A 129 9.74 1.10 19.68
CA ILE A 129 8.30 1.01 19.42
C ILE A 129 7.83 -0.44 19.55
N VAL A 130 6.82 -0.67 20.39
CA VAL A 130 6.26 -2.01 20.65
C VAL A 130 4.79 -2.16 20.25
N LYS A 131 4.09 -1.04 20.03
CA LYS A 131 2.74 -0.99 19.46
C LYS A 131 2.60 0.24 18.59
N GLY A 132 1.74 0.16 17.59
CA GLY A 132 1.36 1.34 16.84
C GLY A 132 0.31 1.05 15.79
N TYR A 133 -0.40 2.08 15.39
CA TYR A 133 -1.44 2.01 14.39
C TYR A 133 -1.58 3.35 13.66
N VAL A 134 -2.23 3.33 12.50
CA VAL A 134 -2.58 4.50 11.71
C VAL A 134 -4.07 4.52 11.43
N LYS A 135 -4.65 5.73 11.46
CA LYS A 135 -6.01 6.01 11.01
C LYS A 135 -5.98 6.93 9.79
N TYR A 136 -6.76 6.58 8.78
CA TYR A 136 -6.94 7.37 7.56
C TYR A 136 -8.29 8.10 7.64
N HIS A 137 -8.24 9.43 7.64
CA HIS A 137 -9.38 10.30 7.86
C HIS A 137 -9.73 11.10 6.60
N ASN A 138 -10.97 10.95 6.13
CA ASN A 138 -11.56 11.73 5.04
C ASN A 138 -13.02 12.08 5.43
N ASP A 139 -13.50 13.24 4.98
CA ASP A 139 -14.84 13.80 5.21
C ASP A 139 -16.00 12.85 4.83
N ASP A 140 -15.80 11.92 3.88
CA ASP A 140 -16.87 11.13 3.24
C ASP A 140 -17.24 9.78 3.95
N GLU A 141 -16.94 9.62 5.24
CA GLU A 141 -17.23 8.41 6.05
C GLU A 141 -16.63 7.08 5.56
N LYS A 142 -15.46 6.74 6.11
CA LYS A 142 -15.07 5.42 6.66
C LYS A 142 -13.63 5.55 7.14
N ASN A 143 -13.44 5.70 8.45
CA ASN A 143 -12.10 5.63 9.02
C ASN A 143 -11.52 4.24 8.71
N VAL A 144 -10.42 4.20 7.96
CA VAL A 144 -9.63 2.98 7.80
C VAL A 144 -8.59 3.00 8.91
N GLU A 145 -8.41 1.88 9.59
CA GLU A 145 -7.42 1.75 10.65
C GLU A 145 -6.59 0.48 10.39
N TYR A 146 -5.27 0.61 10.47
CA TYR A 146 -4.35 -0.53 10.44
C TYR A 146 -3.43 -0.49 11.63
N ASP A 147 -3.33 -1.62 12.32
CA ASP A 147 -2.29 -1.90 13.31
C ASP A 147 -1.01 -2.31 12.58
N PHE A 148 0.12 -1.72 12.96
CA PHE A 148 1.40 -1.97 12.30
C PHE A 148 1.98 -3.36 12.59
N TYR A 149 1.55 -3.99 13.69
CA TYR A 149 2.05 -5.28 14.19
C TYR A 149 1.03 -6.41 14.07
N ASN A 150 -0.23 -6.13 13.75
CA ASN A 150 -1.22 -7.15 13.41
C ASN A 150 -1.01 -7.70 11.98
N LEU A 151 0.13 -8.35 11.77
CA LEU A 151 0.52 -8.96 10.49
C LEU A 151 0.18 -10.44 10.52
N ASN A 152 -0.51 -10.91 9.48
CA ASN A 152 -0.89 -12.33 9.36
C ASN A 152 0.14 -13.07 8.49
N GLY A 153 0.85 -14.01 9.11
CA GLY A 153 1.83 -14.88 8.44
C GLY A 153 3.27 -14.40 8.58
N GLU A 154 4.18 -15.19 8.00
CA GLU A 154 5.64 -15.00 8.10
C GLU A 154 6.23 -14.47 6.78
N TYR A 155 5.55 -14.75 5.66
CA TYR A 155 6.03 -14.40 4.33
C TYR A 155 5.23 -13.27 3.70
N GLY A 156 5.85 -12.58 2.75
CA GLY A 156 5.23 -11.44 2.04
C GLY A 156 3.88 -11.78 1.40
N HIS A 157 3.70 -13.00 0.86
CA HIS A 157 2.43 -13.41 0.24
C HIS A 157 1.28 -13.61 1.25
N GLU A 158 1.59 -13.74 2.54
CA GLU A 158 0.61 -13.84 3.62
C GLU A 158 0.33 -12.44 4.18
N VAL A 159 1.41 -11.72 4.53
CA VAL A 159 1.33 -10.39 5.15
C VAL A 159 0.65 -9.38 4.21
N LEU A 160 1.03 -9.36 2.93
CA LEU A 160 0.50 -8.39 1.96
C LEU A 160 -0.95 -8.68 1.56
N LYS A 161 -1.51 -9.84 1.93
CA LYS A 161 -2.90 -10.19 1.63
C LYS A 161 -3.92 -9.25 2.27
N MET A 162 -3.51 -8.50 3.30
CA MET A 162 -4.31 -7.41 3.89
C MET A 162 -4.76 -6.34 2.88
N TYR A 163 -4.11 -6.25 1.71
CA TYR A 163 -4.45 -5.29 0.65
C TYR A 163 -5.27 -5.88 -0.50
N ALA A 164 -5.71 -7.15 -0.41
CA ALA A 164 -6.44 -7.82 -1.49
C ALA A 164 -7.82 -7.19 -1.78
N ASP A 165 -8.40 -6.47 -0.82
CA ASP A 165 -9.64 -5.71 -0.98
C ASP A 165 -9.50 -4.50 -1.92
N ASN A 166 -8.25 -4.17 -2.32
CA ASN A 166 -7.90 -3.03 -3.16
C ASN A 166 -8.53 -1.71 -2.66
N LYS A 167 -8.60 -1.53 -1.33
CA LYS A 167 -9.31 -0.38 -0.77
C LYS A 167 -8.76 0.94 -1.26
N THR A 168 -9.66 1.79 -1.77
CA THR A 168 -9.35 3.14 -2.23
C THR A 168 -9.99 4.19 -1.34
N ILE A 169 -9.40 5.38 -1.36
CA ILE A 169 -9.88 6.56 -0.66
C ILE A 169 -9.65 7.79 -1.54
N ASN A 170 -10.54 8.78 -1.44
CA ASN A 170 -10.30 10.08 -2.04
C ASN A 170 -9.15 10.76 -1.26
N SER A 171 -8.15 11.25 -1.97
CA SER A 171 -7.03 11.96 -1.36
C SER A 171 -7.39 13.42 -1.07
N ASP A 172 -8.55 13.90 -1.54
CA ASP A 172 -9.06 15.20 -1.15
C ASP A 172 -9.42 15.25 0.33
N LYS A 173 -8.92 16.29 1.01
CA LYS A 173 -9.00 16.50 2.47
C LYS A 173 -8.57 15.32 3.35
N LEU A 174 -7.88 14.34 2.79
CA LEU A 174 -7.34 13.20 3.52
C LEU A 174 -6.21 13.64 4.47
N HIS A 175 -6.20 13.11 5.68
CA HIS A 175 -5.06 13.16 6.59
C HIS A 175 -4.91 11.82 7.35
N LEU A 176 -3.72 11.60 7.90
CA LEU A 176 -3.38 10.41 8.66
C LEU A 176 -3.08 10.77 10.11
N ASP A 177 -3.66 10.01 11.04
CA ASP A 177 -3.31 10.08 12.47
C ASP A 177 -2.57 8.80 12.86
N ILE A 178 -1.34 8.97 13.35
CA ILE A 178 -0.38 7.88 13.59
C ILE A 178 -0.03 7.84 15.07
N TYR A 179 -0.17 6.67 15.69
CA TYR A 179 0.07 6.50 17.12
C TYR A 179 1.11 5.41 17.33
N LEU A 180 2.21 5.74 17.99
CA LEU A 180 3.27 4.82 18.37
C LEU A 180 3.42 4.78 19.88
N PHE A 181 3.74 3.61 20.41
CA PHE A 181 3.91 3.39 21.85
C PHE A 181 5.23 2.67 22.10
N LYS A 182 6.02 3.21 23.02
CA LYS A 182 7.29 2.62 23.43
C LYS A 182 7.10 1.55 24.52
N SER A 183 8.12 0.71 24.69
CA SER A 183 8.17 -0.34 25.74
C SER A 183 8.19 0.22 27.15
#